data_AF-A0A840D8L2-F1
#
_entry.id   AF-A0A840D8L2-F1
#
_cell.length_a   1.000
_cell.length_b   1.000
_cell.length_c   1.000
_cell.angle_alpha   90.00
_cell.angle_beta   90.00
_cell.angle_gamma   90.00
#
_symmetry.space_group_name_H-M   'P 1'
#
loop_
_entity.id
_entity.type
_entity.pdbx_description
1 polymer ?
#
loop_
_entity_poly.entity_id
_entity_poly.type
_entity_poly.pdbx_seq_one_letter_code
_entity_poly.pdbx_strand_id
1 'polypeptide(L)'
;MPMDDQADDIPQGLVVPGLGDESRRAALWAFLVVSVLSGLALVWPVYPLAVDLTPYVFGLPFSFAWTVGWLVVMFVALVLLYRTDAPDPAD
;
A
#
# COMPACT_ATOMS: atom_id res chain seq x y z
N MET A 1 -23.48 45.67 17.88
CA MET A 1 -22.76 45.13 16.71
C MET A 1 -22.34 43.72 17.11
N PRO A 2 -23.00 42.68 16.58
CA PRO A 2 -22.74 41.30 16.98
C PRO A 2 -21.42 40.81 16.36
N MET A 3 -20.67 40.02 17.12
CA MET A 3 -19.41 39.38 16.76
C MET A 3 -19.70 38.03 16.08
N ASP A 4 -20.14 38.07 14.82
CA ASP A 4 -20.58 36.88 14.06
C ASP A 4 -19.63 36.53 12.90
N ASP A 5 -18.30 36.55 13.10
CA ASP A 5 -17.33 36.32 12.01
C ASP A 5 -16.13 35.42 12.38
N GLN A 6 -16.31 34.49 13.33
CA GLN A 6 -15.23 33.58 13.75
C GLN A 6 -15.53 32.08 13.53
N ALA A 7 -16.60 31.76 12.79
CA ALA A 7 -16.98 30.37 12.50
C ALA A 7 -16.33 29.79 11.22
N ASP A 8 -15.68 30.61 10.40
CA ASP A 8 -15.13 30.19 9.09
C ASP A 8 -13.61 29.96 9.07
N ASP A 9 -12.95 30.02 10.23
CA ASP A 9 -11.50 29.82 10.36
C ASP A 9 -11.15 28.33 10.56
N ILE A 10 -11.70 27.45 9.70
CA ILE A 10 -11.24 26.06 9.60
C ILE A 10 -9.94 26.09 8.78
N PRO A 11 -8.75 25.85 9.37
CA PRO A 11 -7.55 25.69 8.58
C PRO A 11 -7.77 24.49 7.66
N GLN A 12 -7.64 24.69 6.34
CA GLN A 12 -7.67 23.61 5.35
C GLN A 12 -6.40 22.74 5.44
N GLY A 13 -6.13 22.23 6.64
CA GLY A 13 -4.98 21.42 7.01
C GLY A 13 -5.21 19.96 6.70
N LEU A 14 -5.54 19.63 5.45
CA LEU A 14 -5.14 18.40 4.77
C LEU A 14 -5.56 18.45 3.28
N VAL A 15 -5.23 19.54 2.58
CA VAL A 15 -5.25 19.48 1.12
C VAL A 15 -4.15 18.49 0.73
N VAL A 16 -4.50 17.24 0.42
CA VAL A 16 -3.58 16.25 -0.16
C VAL A 16 -3.51 16.58 -1.65
N PRO A 17 -2.57 17.45 -2.09
CA PRO A 17 -2.70 18.15 -3.37
C PRO A 17 -2.56 17.20 -4.57
N GLY A 18 -2.12 15.96 -4.33
CA GLY A 18 -1.87 14.96 -5.36
C GLY A 18 -2.94 13.86 -5.50
N LEU A 19 -4.17 14.02 -4.98
CA LEU A 19 -5.25 13.08 -5.32
C LEU A 19 -5.90 13.33 -6.70
N GLY A 20 -5.48 14.41 -7.40
CA GLY A 20 -6.09 14.85 -8.65
C GLY A 20 -5.66 14.06 -9.90
N ASP A 21 -4.56 13.32 -9.85
CA ASP A 21 -4.09 12.55 -11.00
C ASP A 21 -4.70 11.13 -10.99
N GLU A 22 -5.47 10.79 -12.04
CA GLU A 22 -6.11 9.48 -12.21
C GLU A 22 -5.10 8.34 -12.13
N SER A 23 -3.90 8.54 -12.69
CA SER A 23 -2.82 7.54 -12.70
C SER A 23 -2.29 7.27 -11.29
N ARG A 24 -2.10 8.34 -10.51
CA ARG A 24 -1.63 8.25 -9.12
C ARG A 24 -2.69 7.62 -8.21
N ARG A 25 -3.96 7.99 -8.41
CA ARG A 25 -5.08 7.39 -7.66
C ARG A 25 -5.19 5.89 -7.94
N ALA A 26 -5.05 5.47 -9.19
CA ALA A 26 -5.05 4.05 -9.56
C ALA A 26 -3.88 3.29 -8.91
N ALA A 27 -2.67 3.85 -8.93
CA ALA A 27 -1.49 3.26 -8.28
C ALA A 27 -1.65 3.14 -6.76
N LEU A 28 -2.22 4.16 -6.10
CA LEU A 28 -2.53 4.12 -4.67
C LEU A 28 -3.58 3.06 -4.34
N TRP A 29 -4.63 2.92 -5.16
CA TRP A 29 -5.61 1.85 -5.00
C TRP A 29 -5.00 0.47 -5.20
N ALA A 30 -4.17 0.29 -6.22
CA ALA A 30 -3.47 -0.97 -6.45
C ALA A 30 -2.56 -1.31 -5.27
N PHE A 31 -1.80 -0.35 -4.76
CA PHE A 31 -0.95 -0.52 -3.58
C PHE A 31 -1.78 -0.88 -2.33
N LEU A 32 -2.92 -0.22 -2.11
CA LEU A 32 -3.83 -0.52 -1.01
C LEU A 32 -4.36 -1.95 -1.11
N VAL A 33 -4.81 -2.37 -2.29
CA VAL A 33 -5.30 -3.74 -2.53
C VAL A 33 -4.19 -4.76 -2.25
N VAL A 34 -2.98 -4.56 -2.77
CA VAL A 34 -1.85 -5.46 -2.51
C VAL A 34 -1.49 -5.48 -1.02
N SER A 35 -1.57 -4.34 -0.34
CA SER A 35 -1.32 -4.23 1.11
C SER A 35 -2.31 -5.05 1.92
N VAL A 36 -3.60 -4.93 1.61
CA VAL A 36 -4.65 -5.71 2.26
C VAL A 36 -4.47 -7.20 1.97
N LEU A 37 -4.24 -7.58 0.71
CA LEU A 37 -4.02 -8.99 0.33
C LEU A 37 -2.81 -9.60 1.06
N SER A 38 -1.70 -8.87 1.14
CA SER A 38 -0.51 -9.30 1.87
C SER A 38 -0.77 -9.43 3.36
N GLY A 39 -1.53 -8.49 3.95
CA GLY A 39 -1.95 -8.56 5.35
C GLY A 39 -2.79 -9.80 5.64
N LEU A 40 -3.76 -10.10 4.78
CA LEU A 40 -4.59 -11.30 4.90
C LEU A 40 -3.72 -12.57 4.78
N ALA A 41 -2.79 -12.59 3.81
CA ALA A 41 -1.86 -13.69 3.55
C ALA A 41 -0.85 -13.97 4.67
N LEU A 42 -0.46 -12.96 5.43
CA LEU A 42 0.61 -13.05 6.44
C LEU A 42 0.11 -13.09 7.90
N VAL A 43 -1.17 -12.80 8.16
CA VAL A 43 -1.69 -12.72 9.54
C VAL A 43 -2.87 -13.66 9.76
N TRP A 44 -4.09 -13.20 9.48
CA TRP A 44 -5.32 -13.96 9.55
C TRP A 44 -6.28 -13.30 8.57
N PRO A 45 -7.03 -14.06 7.76
CA PRO A 45 -7.36 -15.48 7.90
C PRO A 45 -6.53 -16.46 7.07
N VAL A 46 -5.59 -16.00 6.23
CA VAL A 46 -4.99 -16.87 5.20
C VAL A 46 -3.69 -17.53 5.67
N TYR A 47 -2.89 -16.88 6.51
CA TYR A 47 -1.60 -17.44 6.96
C TYR A 47 -1.65 -18.86 7.54
N PRO A 48 -2.71 -19.29 8.28
CA PRO A 48 -2.83 -20.68 8.71
C PRO A 48 -2.76 -21.72 7.60
N LEU A 49 -3.09 -21.36 6.34
CA LEU A 49 -2.96 -22.23 5.18
C LEU A 49 -1.49 -22.43 4.74
N ALA A 50 -0.57 -21.60 5.23
CA ALA A 50 0.85 -21.64 4.92
C ALA A 50 1.74 -21.91 6.13
N VAL A 51 1.17 -22.39 7.24
CA VAL A 51 1.92 -22.68 8.47
C VAL A 51 2.84 -23.90 8.33
N ASP A 52 2.51 -24.82 7.43
CA ASP A 52 3.23 -26.07 7.25
C ASP A 52 4.67 -25.82 6.76
N LEU A 53 5.60 -26.62 7.29
CA LEU A 53 7.01 -26.57 6.89
C LEU A 53 7.23 -27.25 5.53
N THR A 54 6.38 -28.20 5.16
CA THR A 54 6.44 -28.96 3.91
C THR A 54 5.23 -28.61 3.04
N PRO A 55 5.37 -28.54 1.70
CA PRO A 55 6.53 -28.95 0.90
C PRO A 55 7.71 -27.96 0.94
N TYR A 56 8.89 -28.41 0.51
CA TYR A 56 10.01 -27.50 0.33
C TYR A 56 9.90 -26.78 -1.01
N VAL A 57 9.97 -25.45 -1.01
CA VAL A 57 9.96 -24.60 -2.20
C VAL A 57 11.35 -24.02 -2.39
N PHE A 58 12.03 -24.38 -3.48
CA PHE A 58 13.44 -24.03 -3.72
C PHE A 58 14.38 -24.43 -2.56
N GLY A 59 14.08 -25.52 -1.86
CA GLY A 59 14.84 -25.98 -0.69
C GLY A 59 14.52 -25.27 0.62
N LEU A 60 13.59 -24.30 0.61
CA LEU A 60 13.12 -23.59 1.81
C LEU A 60 11.81 -24.21 2.31
N PRO A 61 11.54 -24.20 3.64
CA PRO A 61 10.23 -24.56 4.15
C PRO A 61 9.12 -23.72 3.52
N PHE A 62 7.94 -24.31 3.29
CA PHE A 62 6.84 -23.62 2.61
C PHE A 62 6.47 -22.30 3.29
N SER A 63 6.30 -22.31 4.61
CA SER A 63 5.98 -21.11 5.41
C SER A 63 6.99 -19.97 5.24
N PHE A 64 8.28 -20.30 5.11
CA PHE A 64 9.33 -19.32 4.86
C PHE A 64 9.24 -18.77 3.45
N ALA A 65 9.12 -19.65 2.44
CA ALA A 65 8.98 -19.24 1.04
C ALA A 65 7.72 -18.39 0.82
N TRP A 66 6.61 -18.71 1.48
CA TRP A 66 5.38 -17.94 1.47
C TRP A 66 5.60 -16.52 2.01
N THR A 67 6.20 -16.41 3.19
CA THR A 67 6.46 -15.12 3.86
C THR A 67 7.37 -14.23 3.01
N VAL A 68 8.47 -14.77 2.51
CA VAL A 68 9.40 -14.04 1.63
C VAL A 68 8.74 -13.69 0.30
N GLY A 69 7.91 -14.57 -0.27
CA GLY A 69 7.18 -14.30 -1.50
C GLY A 69 6.29 -13.06 -1.37
N TRP A 70 5.50 -12.97 -0.30
CA TRP A 70 4.66 -11.78 -0.04
C TRP A 70 5.46 -10.53 0.29
N LEU A 71 6.64 -10.66 0.93
CA LEU A 71 7.57 -9.55 1.10
C LEU A 71 8.04 -8.99 -0.25
N VAL A 72 8.41 -9.86 -1.19
CA VAL A 72 8.81 -9.47 -2.56
C VAL A 72 7.64 -8.80 -3.30
N VAL A 73 6.43 -9.36 -3.21
CA VAL A 73 5.22 -8.75 -3.80
C VAL A 73 5.00 -7.33 -3.27
N MET A 74 5.14 -7.14 -1.96
CA MET A 74 4.99 -5.82 -1.34
C MET A 74 6.06 -4.83 -1.81
N PHE A 75 7.31 -5.29 -1.90
CA PHE A 75 8.41 -4.47 -2.41
C PHE A 75 8.16 -4.04 -3.86
N VAL A 76 7.69 -4.95 -4.72
CA VAL A 76 7.34 -4.63 -6.11
C VAL A 76 6.21 -3.60 -6.16
N ALA A 77 5.17 -3.74 -5.34
CA ALA A 77 4.08 -2.76 -5.28
C ALA A 77 4.58 -1.36 -4.88
N LEU A 78 5.50 -1.26 -3.92
CA LEU A 78 6.15 0.01 -3.55
C LEU A 78 6.99 0.58 -4.69
N VAL A 79 7.76 -0.25 -5.41
CA VAL A 79 8.55 0.20 -6.57
C VAL A 79 7.64 0.73 -7.68
N LEU A 80 6.53 0.06 -7.96
CA LEU A 80 5.55 0.52 -8.95
C LEU A 80 4.87 1.83 -8.51
N LEU A 81 4.51 1.95 -7.23
CA LEU A 81 3.98 3.18 -6.68
C LEU A 81 4.99 4.33 -6.83
N TYR A 82 6.25 4.10 -6.44
CA TYR A 82 7.32 5.09 -6.56
C TYR A 82 7.54 5.54 -8.02
N ARG A 83 7.54 4.60 -8.97
CA ARG A 83 7.69 4.95 -10.39
C ARG A 83 6.50 5.73 -10.95
N THR A 84 5.30 5.52 -10.43
CA THR A 84 4.10 6.25 -10.86
C THR A 84 4.02 7.62 -10.19
N ASP A 85 4.66 7.79 -9.03
CA ASP A 85 4.75 9.07 -8.29
C ASP A 85 5.99 9.89 -8.65
N ALA A 86 6.90 9.34 -9.46
CA ALA A 86 8.09 10.06 -9.90
C ALA A 86 7.66 11.22 -10.83
N PRO A 87 7.92 12.49 -10.47
CA PRO A 87 7.66 13.60 -11.36
C PRO A 87 8.48 13.42 -12.63
N ASP A 88 7.86 13.70 -13.78
CA ASP A 88 8.55 13.75 -15.07
C ASP A 88 9.81 14.62 -14.89
N PRO A 89 11.03 14.11 -15.17
CA PRO A 89 12.22 14.92 -15.07
C PRO A 89 12.03 16.08 -16.03
N ALA A 90 11.89 17.29 -15.50
CA ALA A 90 11.75 18.50 -16.28
C ALA A 90 12.84 18.54 -17.36
N ASP A 91 12.42 18.57 -18.63
CA ASP A 91 13.24 18.97 -19.77
C ASP A 91 13.86 20.35 -19.56
#